data_AF-A0A924Y3N3-F1
#
_entry.id   AF-A0A924Y3N3-F1
#
_cell.length_a   1.000
_cell.length_b   1.000
_cell.length_c   1.000
_cell.angle_alpha   90.00
_cell.angle_beta   90.00
_cell.angle_gamma   90.00
#
_symmetry.space_group_name_H-M   'P 1'
#
loop_
_entity.id
_entity.type
_entity.pdbx_description
1 polymer ?
#
loop_
_entity_poly.entity_id
_entity_poly.type
_entity_poly.pdbx_seq_one_letter_code
_entity_poly.pdbx_strand_id
1 'polypeptide(L)'
;MPVGYIVRDNRDKITGLQERLTAEWSPIGTAPTLSDGNAPILIEDLQPIRFGTARQPLHLYVIWNEWVDLPQQERSEVIMDAYEATHDSADVVRVTLAMGLTENEARKMGLKYKTASSL
;
A
#
# COMPACT_ATOMS: atom_id res chain seq x y z
N MET A 1 20.32 10.57 33.00
CA MET A 1 19.23 10.86 32.05
C MET A 1 18.91 9.58 31.31
N PRO A 2 17.71 8.99 31.40
CA PRO A 2 17.39 7.82 30.61
C PRO A 2 16.91 8.26 29.23
N VAL A 3 17.67 7.89 28.19
CA VAL A 3 17.24 7.94 26.80
C VAL A 3 16.40 6.68 26.58
N GLY A 4 15.09 6.84 26.52
CA GLY A 4 14.18 5.70 26.34
C GLY A 4 12.86 6.15 25.75
N TYR A 5 12.37 5.33 24.82
CA TYR A 5 10.99 5.26 24.31
C TYR A 5 10.58 6.26 23.21
N ILE A 6 10.95 5.99 21.95
CA ILE A 6 10.06 6.25 20.79
C ILE A 6 10.18 5.18 19.66
N VAL A 7 10.85 4.03 19.87
CA VAL A 7 11.08 3.05 18.77
C VAL A 7 10.13 1.86 18.79
N ARG A 8 9.45 1.58 19.92
CA ARG A 8 8.55 0.40 20.03
C ARG A 8 7.18 0.63 19.41
N ASP A 9 6.64 1.85 19.53
CA ASP A 9 5.27 2.18 19.11
C ASP A 9 5.05 2.06 17.59
N ASN A 10 6.03 2.53 16.80
CA ASN A 10 5.92 2.49 15.33
C ASN A 10 5.97 1.07 14.77
N ARG A 11 6.69 0.12 15.40
CA ARG A 11 6.81 -1.25 14.86
C ARG A 11 5.51 -2.03 14.98
N ASP A 12 4.84 -1.93 16.13
CA ASP A 12 3.55 -2.60 16.32
C ASP A 12 2.49 -1.99 15.38
N LYS A 13 2.55 -0.67 15.17
CA LYS A 13 1.72 0.03 14.16
C LYS A 13 2.03 -0.47 12.74
N ILE A 14 3.30 -0.53 12.33
CA ILE A 14 3.75 -1.00 11.02
C ILE A 14 3.28 -2.44 10.75
N THR A 15 3.48 -3.35 11.71
CA THR A 15 3.04 -4.74 11.61
C THR A 15 1.52 -4.82 11.45
N GLY A 16 0.75 -4.08 12.25
CA GLY A 16 -0.71 -4.06 12.13
C GLY A 16 -1.21 -3.48 10.79
N LEU A 17 -0.51 -2.49 10.23
CA LEU A 17 -0.83 -1.97 8.89
C LEU A 17 -0.51 -2.98 7.79
N GLN A 18 0.63 -3.67 7.87
CA GLN A 18 1.04 -4.71 6.94
C GLN A 18 0.06 -5.89 6.95
N GLU A 19 -0.32 -6.39 8.12
CA GLU A 19 -1.29 -7.49 8.26
C GLU A 19 -2.64 -7.13 7.62
N ARG A 20 -3.13 -5.91 7.86
CA ARG A 20 -4.36 -5.43 7.23
C ARG A 20 -4.22 -5.33 5.71
N LEU A 21 -3.12 -4.78 5.21
CA LEU A 21 -2.86 -4.65 3.77
C LEU A 21 -2.75 -6.03 3.08
N THR A 22 -2.12 -6.99 3.75
CA THR A 22 -2.00 -8.38 3.31
C THR A 22 -3.37 -9.06 3.24
N ALA A 23 -4.24 -8.82 4.22
CA ALA A 23 -5.60 -9.34 4.22
C ALA A 23 -6.42 -8.79 3.03
N GLU A 24 -6.25 -7.52 2.70
CA GLU A 24 -6.95 -6.83 1.60
C GLU A 24 -6.50 -7.33 0.21
N TRP A 25 -5.22 -7.65 0.04
CA TRP A 25 -4.68 -8.20 -1.21
C TRP A 25 -4.97 -9.70 -1.40
N SER A 26 -5.34 -10.42 -0.35
CA SER A 26 -5.53 -11.87 -0.43
C SER A 26 -6.77 -12.24 -1.26
N PRO A 27 -6.63 -13.04 -2.34
CA PRO A 27 -7.76 -13.48 -3.17
C PRO A 27 -8.65 -14.53 -2.47
N ILE A 28 -8.24 -15.07 -1.32
CA ILE A 28 -8.99 -16.07 -0.56
C ILE A 28 -9.99 -15.36 0.37
N GLY A 29 -11.08 -14.89 -0.24
CA GLY A 29 -12.40 -15.09 0.35
C GLY A 29 -12.84 -14.22 1.52
N THR A 30 -12.41 -12.96 1.63
CA THR A 30 -13.25 -11.95 2.30
C THR A 30 -13.01 -10.62 1.62
N ALA A 31 -13.91 -10.23 0.70
CA ALA A 31 -13.98 -8.84 0.27
C ALA A 31 -14.00 -7.97 1.55
N PRO A 32 -13.18 -6.92 1.65
CA PRO A 32 -13.31 -6.00 2.77
C PRO A 32 -14.75 -5.54 2.85
N THR A 33 -15.42 -5.95 3.92
CA THR A 33 -16.62 -5.27 4.37
C THR A 33 -16.18 -3.84 4.62
N LEU A 34 -16.50 -2.97 3.66
CA LEU A 34 -16.38 -1.51 3.73
C LEU A 34 -17.31 -1.02 4.86
N SER A 35 -16.95 -1.28 6.11
CA SER A 35 -17.79 -0.92 7.25
C SER A 35 -17.39 0.44 7.83
N ASP A 36 -16.12 0.87 7.69
CA ASP A 36 -15.61 2.01 8.48
C ASP A 36 -14.98 3.17 7.68
N GLY A 37 -15.15 3.24 6.35
CA GLY A 37 -14.71 4.40 5.54
C GLY A 37 -13.20 4.70 5.54
N ASN A 38 -12.39 3.87 6.20
CA ASN A 38 -10.94 4.06 6.41
C ASN A 38 -10.13 2.83 5.97
N ALA A 39 -10.66 2.07 5.01
CA ALA A 39 -9.96 0.95 4.40
C ALA A 39 -8.88 1.46 3.44
N PRO A 40 -7.73 0.77 3.33
CA PRO A 40 -6.72 1.12 2.34
C PRO A 40 -7.27 0.87 0.93
N ILE A 41 -7.02 1.81 0.02
CA ILE A 41 -7.41 1.69 -1.38
C ILE A 41 -6.19 1.28 -2.19
N LEU A 42 -6.25 0.09 -2.76
CA LEU A 42 -5.16 -0.54 -3.51
C LEU A 42 -5.34 -0.27 -5.01
N ILE A 43 -4.29 0.23 -5.66
CA ILE A 43 -4.27 0.52 -7.09
C ILE A 43 -3.03 -0.11 -7.70
N GLU A 44 -3.25 -0.99 -8.66
CA GLU A 44 -2.22 -1.62 -9.48
C GLU A 44 -2.22 -0.97 -10.85
N ASP A 45 -1.15 -0.26 -11.19
CA ASP A 45 -1.02 0.44 -12.46
C ASP A 45 0.11 -0.18 -13.31
N LEU A 46 -0.31 -0.99 -14.29
CA LEU A 46 0.57 -1.64 -15.25
C LEU A 46 1.11 -0.62 -16.25
N GLN A 47 2.40 -0.32 -16.14
CA GLN A 47 3.05 0.64 -17.03
C GLN A 47 3.22 0.06 -18.44
N PRO A 48 3.22 0.89 -19.48
CA PRO A 48 3.51 0.42 -20.83
C PRO A 48 4.94 -0.14 -20.90
N ILE A 49 5.08 -1.31 -21.52
CA ILE A 49 6.39 -1.90 -21.80
C ILE A 49 7.17 -0.92 -22.68
N ARG A 50 8.33 -0.47 -22.21
CA ARG A 50 9.24 0.35 -23.02
C ARG A 50 10.32 -0.54 -23.66
N PHE A 51 10.90 -0.08 -24.76
CA PHE A 51 11.98 -0.83 -25.42
C PHE A 51 13.11 -1.11 -24.42
N GLY A 52 13.42 -2.40 -24.24
CA GLY A 52 14.46 -2.88 -23.31
C GLY A 52 13.96 -3.49 -21.99
N THR A 53 12.68 -3.36 -21.64
CA THR A 53 12.12 -4.07 -20.46
C THR A 53 11.56 -5.43 -20.85
N ALA A 54 12.06 -6.50 -20.22
CA ALA A 54 11.63 -7.88 -20.47
C ALA A 54 10.23 -8.20 -19.91
N ARG A 55 9.74 -7.39 -18.96
CA ARG A 55 8.42 -7.54 -18.34
C ARG A 55 7.73 -6.18 -18.20
N GLN A 56 6.41 -6.21 -18.14
CA GLN A 56 5.59 -5.02 -17.91
C GLN A 56 5.78 -4.52 -16.47
N PRO A 57 6.33 -3.31 -16.27
CA PRO A 57 6.51 -2.75 -14.94
C PRO A 57 5.16 -2.53 -14.26
N LEU A 58 5.14 -2.72 -12.95
CA LEU A 58 3.96 -2.54 -12.10
C LEU A 58 4.23 -1.42 -11.10
N HIS A 59 3.35 -0.43 -11.06
CA HIS A 59 3.32 0.57 -10.01
C HIS A 59 2.19 0.25 -9.02
N LEU A 60 2.54 0.18 -7.75
CA LEU A 60 1.61 0.01 -6.65
C LEU A 60 1.37 1.37 -6.00
N TYR A 61 0.13 1.82 -6.02
CA TYR A 61 -0.31 2.96 -5.22
C TYR A 61 -1.30 2.47 -4.19
N VAL A 62 -1.03 2.78 -2.94
CA VAL A 62 -1.97 2.50 -1.87
C VAL A 62 -2.36 3.83 -1.25
N ILE A 63 -3.65 4.03 -1.02
CA ILE A 63 -4.18 5.27 -0.46
C ILE A 63 -4.78 4.92 0.90
N TRP A 64 -4.19 5.44 1.97
CA TRP A 64 -4.63 5.19 3.33
C TRP A 64 -4.31 6.38 4.24
N ASN A 65 -5.28 6.86 5.03
CA ASN A 65 -5.03 7.99 5.93
C ASN A 65 -4.33 7.57 7.24
N GLU A 66 -4.35 6.28 7.60
CA GLU A 66 -3.75 5.75 8.85
C GLU A 66 -2.23 5.91 8.94
N TRP A 67 -1.54 5.98 7.81
CA TRP A 67 -0.10 6.18 7.74
C TRP A 67 0.32 7.63 7.49
N VAL A 68 -0.57 8.61 7.67
CA VAL A 68 -0.26 10.03 7.48
C VAL A 68 1.00 10.47 8.27
N ASP A 69 1.23 9.87 9.44
CA ASP A 69 2.38 10.15 10.29
C ASP A 69 3.64 9.33 9.95
N LEU A 70 3.54 8.36 9.03
CA LEU A 70 4.68 7.54 8.60
C LEU A 70 5.42 8.22 7.43
N PRO A 71 6.75 8.15 7.39
CA PRO A 71 7.52 8.62 6.24
C PRO A 71 7.30 7.73 5.02
N GLN A 72 7.49 8.30 3.83
CA GLN A 72 7.25 7.61 2.55
C GLN A 72 8.00 6.29 2.42
N GLN A 73 9.22 6.21 2.96
CA GLN A 73 10.03 4.99 2.91
C GLN A 73 9.37 3.85 3.69
N GLU A 74 8.96 4.08 4.94
CA GLU A 74 8.29 3.07 5.78
C GLU A 74 6.96 2.61 5.15
N ARG A 75 6.20 3.55 4.55
CA ARG A 75 4.98 3.19 3.81
C ARG A 75 5.28 2.27 2.63
N SER A 76 6.35 2.54 1.90
CA SER A 76 6.74 1.75 0.72
C SER A 76 7.22 0.35 1.12
N GLU A 77 7.95 0.24 2.23
CA GLU A 77 8.35 -1.05 2.82
C GLU A 77 7.12 -1.88 3.21
N VAL A 78 6.15 -1.29 3.92
CA VAL A 78 4.89 -1.97 4.27
C VAL A 78 4.12 -2.49 3.05
N ILE A 79 4.05 -1.68 1.99
CA ILE A 79 3.38 -2.05 0.73
C ILE A 79 4.11 -3.22 0.06
N MET A 80 5.44 -3.16 -0.03
CA MET A 80 6.24 -4.22 -0.65
C MET A 80 6.15 -5.52 0.14
N ASP A 81 6.27 -5.48 1.47
CA ASP A 81 6.24 -6.66 2.33
C ASP A 81 4.87 -7.38 2.27
N ALA A 82 3.78 -6.61 2.28
CA ALA A 82 2.44 -7.18 2.15
C ALA A 82 2.13 -7.69 0.72
N TYR A 83 2.71 -7.07 -0.31
CA TYR A 83 2.59 -7.54 -1.68
C TYR A 83 3.37 -8.85 -1.88
N GLU A 84 4.58 -8.95 -1.35
CA GLU A 84 5.39 -10.17 -1.36
C GLU A 84 4.74 -11.32 -0.60
N ALA A 85 4.04 -11.03 0.50
CA ALA A 85 3.31 -12.05 1.26
C ALA A 85 2.08 -12.62 0.54
N THR A 86 1.54 -11.92 -0.45
CA THR A 86 0.27 -12.27 -1.13
C THR A 86 0.43 -12.71 -2.58
N HIS A 87 1.52 -12.30 -3.25
CA HIS A 87 1.74 -12.52 -4.68
C HIS A 87 2.95 -13.42 -4.95
N ASP A 88 2.93 -14.08 -6.10
CA ASP A 88 4.07 -14.87 -6.56
C ASP A 88 5.31 -14.00 -6.81
N SER A 89 6.49 -14.57 -6.58
CA SER A 89 7.77 -13.86 -6.75
C SER A 89 7.95 -13.29 -8.16
N ALA A 90 7.29 -13.87 -9.18
CA ALA A 90 7.33 -13.37 -10.54
C ALA A 90 6.66 -12.00 -10.72
N ASP A 91 5.62 -11.71 -9.93
CA ASP A 91 4.89 -10.43 -9.94
C ASP A 91 5.55 -9.41 -9.02
N VAL A 92 6.08 -9.83 -7.87
CA VAL A 92 6.88 -8.98 -6.99
C VAL A 92 8.07 -8.34 -7.74
N VAL A 93 8.78 -9.11 -8.57
CA VAL A 93 9.91 -8.62 -9.39
C VAL A 93 9.49 -7.59 -10.44
N ARG A 94 8.20 -7.51 -10.78
CA ARG A 94 7.68 -6.51 -11.73
C ARG A 94 7.38 -5.19 -11.06
N VAL A 95 7.27 -5.15 -9.73
CA VAL A 95 6.99 -3.91 -8.99
C VAL A 95 8.21 -3.00 -9.10
N THR A 96 8.05 -1.88 -9.81
CA THR A 96 9.12 -0.87 -9.98
C THR A 96 8.90 0.37 -9.12
N LEU A 97 7.70 0.52 -8.57
CA LEU A 97 7.34 1.62 -7.69
C LEU A 97 6.27 1.16 -6.70
N ALA A 98 6.49 1.42 -5.42
CA ALA A 98 5.50 1.29 -4.36
C ALA A 98 5.33 2.65 -3.68
N MET A 99 4.11 3.16 -3.61
CA MET A 99 3.84 4.49 -3.09
C MET A 99 2.63 4.49 -2.16
N GLY A 100 2.89 4.74 -0.88
CA GLY A 100 1.84 4.99 0.11
C GLY A 100 1.44 6.46 0.12
N LEU A 101 0.16 6.71 -0.16
CA LEU A 101 -0.43 8.04 -0.28
C LEU A 101 -1.53 8.21 0.75
N THR A 102 -1.76 9.43 1.16
CA THR A 102 -3.01 9.85 1.81
C THR A 102 -4.03 10.26 0.75
N GLU A 103 -5.30 10.37 1.13
CA GLU A 103 -6.34 10.83 0.19
C GLU A 103 -6.05 12.21 -0.39
N ASN A 104 -5.46 13.11 0.41
CA ASN A 104 -5.10 14.45 -0.04
C ASN A 104 -3.95 14.40 -1.06
N GLU A 105 -2.96 13.54 -0.86
CA GLU A 105 -1.85 13.35 -1.80
C GLU A 105 -2.33 12.71 -3.11
N ALA A 106 -3.16 11.67 -3.02
CA ALA A 106 -3.74 11.02 -4.19
C ALA A 106 -4.59 12.00 -5.04
N ARG A 107 -5.36 12.88 -4.37
CA ARG A 107 -6.13 13.94 -5.02
C ARG A 107 -5.23 14.97 -5.72
N LYS A 108 -4.13 15.38 -5.08
CA LYS A 108 -3.14 16.31 -5.68
C LYS A 108 -2.43 15.70 -6.88
N MET A 109 -2.21 14.39 -6.87
CA MET A 109 -1.64 13.64 -8.00
C MET A 109 -2.65 13.40 -9.13
N GLY A 110 -3.95 13.68 -8.90
CA GLY A 110 -5.01 13.42 -9.87
C GLY A 110 -5.31 11.93 -10.06
N LEU A 111 -4.95 11.08 -9.10
CA LEU A 111 -5.31 9.66 -9.13
C LEU A 111 -6.83 9.54 -9.01
N LYS A 112 -7.46 8.89 -9.99
CA LYS A 112 -8.89 8.61 -9.98
C LYS A 112 -9.11 7.24 -9.35
N TYR A 113 -9.57 7.24 -8.11
CA TYR A 113 -9.92 6.03 -7.38
C TYR A 113 -11.37 6.11 -6.91
N LYS A 114 -12.07 4.96 -6.88
CA LYS A 114 -13.40 4.88 -6.30
C LYS A 114 -13.28 4.69 -4.79
N THR A 115 -13.60 5.73 -4.04
CA THR A 115 -13.90 5.62 -2.61
C THR A 115 -15.31 5.05 -2.45
N ALA A 116 -15.55 4.22 -1.44
CA ALA A 116 -16.87 3.64 -1.16
C ALA A 116 -17.94 4.67 -0.71
N SER A 117 -17.58 5.94 -0.54
CA SER A 117 -18.50 7.00 -0.13
C SER A 117 -18.95 7.85 -1.32
N SER A 118 -19.93 7.35 -2.06
CA SER A 118 -20.87 8.18 -2.82
C SER A 118 -22.13 7.36 -3.12
N LEU A 119 -23.01 7.27 -2.13
CA LEU A 119 -24.46 7.12 -2.28
C LEU A 119 -25.15 7.98 -1.22
#